data_AF-A0A829F1H2-F1
#
_entry.id   AF-A0A829F1H2-F1
#
_cell.length_a   1.000
_cell.length_b   1.000
_cell.length_c   1.000
_cell.angle_alpha   90.00
_cell.angle_beta   90.00
_cell.angle_gamma   90.00
#
_symmetry.space_group_name_H-M   'P 1'
#
loop_
_entity.id
_entity.type
_entity.pdbx_description
1 polymer ?
#
loop_
_entity_poly.entity_id
_entity_poly.type
_entity_poly.pdbx_seq_one_letter_code
_entity_poly.pdbx_strand_id
1 'polypeptide(L)'
;MCFFTTFTIIMIAVLFIFLDIAKRNTAFLLYRVLLRAGLITFISIVGFFLFTVIVFIWRTTAPPLPEITYGEFPFSLEYEIDEERILIEDTVIAEFIGSFRGNVTTQPRRSWSIKLLNNSGELKAFHYEFLIIESEDVTITLSSGSAGYFMNDGGSKPQLTVRDRIAGFMHFSHYDLEEARKILAEYGITLINWEYAPPIRNFFNDYY
;
A
#
# COMPACT_ATOMS: atom_id res chain seq x y z
N MET A 1 10.13 9.18 -29.73
CA MET A 1 9.06 9.30 -30.75
C MET A 1 9.55 9.13 -32.19
N CYS A 2 10.67 9.73 -32.64
CA CYS A 2 11.12 9.66 -34.04
C CYS A 2 11.48 8.24 -34.57
N PHE A 3 11.80 7.28 -33.71
CA PHE A 3 12.18 5.91 -34.12
C PHE A 3 10.98 5.04 -34.51
N PHE A 4 9.82 5.27 -33.89
CA PHE A 4 8.60 4.51 -34.18
C PHE A 4 7.97 4.91 -35.52
N THR A 5 8.06 6.20 -35.86
CA THR A 5 7.52 6.76 -37.12
C THR A 5 8.32 6.30 -38.33
N THR A 6 9.65 6.25 -38.25
CA THR A 6 10.49 5.74 -39.33
C THR A 6 10.32 4.24 -39.54
N PHE A 7 10.20 3.45 -38.47
CA PHE A 7 9.97 2.01 -38.56
C PHE A 7 8.61 1.67 -39.21
N THR A 8 7.54 2.40 -38.85
CA THR A 8 6.22 2.19 -39.47
C THR A 8 6.19 2.59 -40.94
N ILE A 9 6.83 3.70 -41.32
CA ILE A 9 6.92 4.13 -42.72
C ILE A 9 7.68 3.11 -43.58
N ILE A 10 8.79 2.56 -43.08
CA ILE A 10 9.56 1.53 -43.78
C ILE A 10 8.74 0.24 -43.94
N MET A 11 8.02 -0.19 -42.89
CA MET A 11 7.17 -1.38 -42.96
C MET A 11 6.03 -1.23 -43.98
N ILE A 12 5.41 -0.06 -44.04
CA ILE A 12 4.35 0.26 -45.02
C ILE A 12 4.92 0.28 -46.45
N ALA A 13 6.09 0.89 -46.65
CA ALA A 13 6.74 0.93 -47.96
C ALA A 13 7.12 -0.48 -48.47
N VAL A 14 7.65 -1.33 -47.58
CA VAL A 14 7.96 -2.73 -47.91
C VAL A 14 6.69 -3.49 -48.27
N LEU A 15 5.58 -3.29 -47.54
CA LEU A 15 4.29 -3.91 -47.84
C LEU A 15 3.78 -3.55 -49.25
N PHE A 16 3.91 -2.29 -49.67
CA PHE A 16 3.48 -1.85 -51.00
C PHE A 16 4.33 -2.45 -52.13
N ILE A 17 5.65 -2.56 -51.94
CA ILE A 17 6.54 -3.19 -52.93
C ILE A 17 6.18 -4.67 -53.12
N PHE A 18 5.90 -5.39 -52.02
CA PHE A 18 5.47 -6.78 -52.09
C PHE A 18 4.08 -6.95 -52.73
N LEU A 19 3.15 -6.00 -52.52
CA LEU A 19 1.83 -6.02 -53.16
C LEU A 19 1.90 -5.75 -54.67
N ASP A 20 2.87 -4.94 -55.12
CA ASP A 20 3.03 -4.59 -56.55
C ASP A 20 3.65 -5.74 -57.35
N ILE A 21 4.73 -6.35 -56.82
CA ILE A 21 5.35 -7.58 -57.38
C ILE A 21 4.30 -8.70 -57.50
N ALA A 22 3.28 -8.65 -56.67
CA ALA A 22 2.30 -9.70 -56.59
C ALA A 22 1.34 -9.82 -57.74
N LYS A 23 1.08 -8.76 -58.49
CA LYS A 23 -0.08 -8.64 -59.39
C LYS A 23 -0.10 -9.61 -60.59
N ARG A 24 1.00 -10.31 -60.90
CA ARG A 24 1.29 -10.81 -62.26
C ARG A 24 1.05 -12.31 -62.59
N ASN A 25 0.71 -13.24 -61.67
CA ASN A 25 0.52 -14.67 -62.03
C ASN A 25 -0.38 -15.49 -61.06
N THR A 26 -0.98 -16.61 -61.48
CA THR A 26 -1.88 -17.44 -60.63
C THR A 26 -1.14 -18.36 -59.64
N ALA A 27 0.09 -18.81 -59.96
CA ALA A 27 1.01 -19.40 -58.97
C ALA A 27 1.38 -18.39 -57.85
N PHE A 28 1.22 -17.10 -58.14
CA PHE A 28 1.38 -16.01 -57.20
C PHE A 28 0.20 -15.92 -56.21
N LEU A 29 -0.95 -16.57 -56.49
CA LEU A 29 -2.12 -16.52 -55.61
C LEU A 29 -1.87 -17.28 -54.30
N LEU A 30 -1.32 -18.50 -54.38
CA LEU A 30 -0.90 -19.27 -53.20
C LEU A 30 0.18 -18.51 -52.42
N TYR A 31 1.16 -17.94 -53.12
CA TYR A 31 2.21 -17.14 -52.49
C TYR A 31 1.67 -15.88 -51.80
N ARG A 32 0.68 -15.16 -52.36
CA ARG A 32 -0.03 -14.04 -51.69
C ARG A 32 -0.76 -14.50 -50.45
N VAL A 33 -1.43 -15.65 -50.49
CA VAL A 33 -2.12 -16.19 -49.32
C VAL A 33 -1.13 -16.52 -48.22
N LEU A 34 -0.01 -17.18 -48.55
CA LEU A 34 1.06 -17.50 -47.59
C LEU A 34 1.74 -16.24 -47.03
N LEU A 35 1.99 -15.22 -47.86
CA LEU A 35 2.55 -13.93 -47.41
C LEU A 35 1.62 -13.22 -46.43
N ARG A 36 0.31 -13.15 -46.76
CA ARG A 36 -0.70 -12.54 -45.89
C ARG A 36 -0.84 -13.30 -44.57
N ALA A 37 -0.87 -14.64 -44.63
CA ALA A 37 -0.92 -15.48 -43.44
C ALA A 37 0.33 -15.31 -42.56
N GLY A 38 1.52 -15.23 -43.17
CA GLY A 38 2.78 -14.97 -42.49
C GLY A 38 2.80 -13.59 -41.83
N LEU A 39 2.32 -12.56 -42.53
CA LEU A 39 2.23 -11.19 -42.00
C LEU A 39 1.25 -11.09 -40.83
N ILE A 40 0.07 -11.70 -40.95
CA ILE A 40 -0.93 -11.72 -39.87
C ILE A 40 -0.36 -12.43 -38.64
N THR A 41 0.30 -13.58 -38.84
CA THR A 41 0.97 -14.32 -37.76
C THR A 41 2.05 -13.47 -37.10
N PHE A 42 2.89 -12.80 -37.88
CA PHE A 42 3.94 -11.93 -37.37
C PHE A 42 3.38 -10.76 -36.57
N ILE A 43 2.36 -10.06 -37.08
CA ILE A 43 1.68 -8.96 -36.38
C ILE A 43 1.04 -9.47 -35.08
N SER A 44 0.48 -10.67 -35.09
CA SER A 44 -0.14 -11.28 -33.90
C SER A 44 0.89 -11.59 -32.81
N ILE A 45 2.06 -12.13 -33.20
CA ILE A 45 3.17 -12.40 -32.27
C ILE A 45 3.73 -11.10 -31.70
N VAL A 46 4.00 -10.10 -32.55
CA VAL A 46 4.51 -8.80 -32.11
C VAL A 46 3.48 -8.08 -31.22
N GLY A 47 2.20 -8.12 -31.60
CA GLY A 47 1.11 -7.56 -30.80
C GLY A 47 0.98 -8.22 -29.43
N PHE A 48 1.08 -9.56 -29.37
CA PHE A 48 1.09 -10.29 -28.11
C PHE A 48 2.30 -9.93 -27.24
N PHE A 49 3.49 -9.81 -27.83
CA PHE A 49 4.69 -9.41 -27.10
C PHE A 49 4.63 -7.96 -26.59
N LEU A 50 4.13 -7.03 -27.38
CA LEU A 50 3.92 -5.64 -26.94
C LEU A 50 2.87 -5.57 -25.83
N PHE A 51 1.79 -6.34 -25.94
CA PHE A 51 0.77 -6.43 -24.89
C PHE A 51 1.36 -6.94 -23.58
N THR A 52 2.18 -7.99 -23.59
CA THR A 52 2.81 -8.50 -22.36
C THR A 52 3.78 -7.49 -21.75
N VAL A 53 4.55 -6.76 -22.56
CA VAL A 53 5.44 -5.68 -22.09
C VAL A 53 4.64 -4.54 -21.46
N ILE A 54 3.53 -4.11 -22.08
CA ILE A 54 2.67 -3.05 -21.53
C ILE A 54 2.06 -3.49 -20.19
N VAL A 55 1.53 -4.71 -20.11
CA VAL A 55 0.99 -5.26 -18.86
C VAL A 55 2.08 -5.36 -17.79
N PHE A 56 3.31 -5.71 -18.16
CA PHE A 56 4.43 -5.77 -17.24
C PHE A 56 4.81 -4.38 -16.70
N ILE A 57 4.97 -3.38 -17.58
CA ILE A 57 5.27 -1.99 -17.18
C ILE A 57 4.17 -1.41 -16.30
N TRP A 58 2.90 -1.63 -16.67
CA TRP A 58 1.76 -1.15 -15.88
C TRP A 58 1.74 -1.79 -14.48
N ARG A 59 2.21 -3.04 -14.36
CA ARG A 59 2.35 -3.73 -13.07
C ARG A 59 3.58 -3.31 -12.25
N THR A 60 4.57 -2.61 -12.83
CA THR A 60 5.83 -2.28 -12.14
C THR A 60 6.01 -0.79 -11.83
N THR A 61 5.06 0.06 -12.22
CA THR A 61 5.11 1.48 -11.84
C THR A 61 5.14 1.62 -10.32
N ALA A 62 6.21 2.24 -9.82
CA ALA A 62 6.37 2.52 -8.40
C ALA A 62 5.35 3.60 -8.00
N PRO A 63 4.78 3.52 -6.78
CA PRO A 63 3.93 4.58 -6.30
C PRO A 63 4.74 5.88 -6.20
N PRO A 64 4.06 7.03 -6.34
CA PRO A 64 4.73 8.32 -6.25
C PRO A 64 5.36 8.48 -4.88
N LEU A 65 6.54 9.11 -4.84
CA LEU A 65 7.24 9.33 -3.59
C LEU A 65 6.50 10.36 -2.74
N PRO A 66 6.46 10.16 -1.41
CA PRO A 66 5.93 11.17 -0.51
C PRO A 66 6.86 12.39 -0.48
N GLU A 67 6.29 13.58 -0.36
CA GLU A 67 7.07 14.81 -0.14
C GLU A 67 7.71 14.81 1.25
N ILE A 68 6.95 14.39 2.26
CA ILE A 68 7.42 14.28 3.65
C ILE A 68 7.69 12.80 3.95
N THR A 69 8.97 12.46 4.18
CA THR A 69 9.43 11.10 4.46
C THR A 69 9.59 10.78 5.94
N TYR A 70 9.47 11.78 6.81
CA TYR A 70 9.71 11.68 8.24
C TYR A 70 8.76 12.59 9.01
N GLY A 71 8.20 12.08 10.12
CA GLY A 71 7.37 12.86 11.02
C GLY A 71 7.42 12.33 12.44
N GLU A 72 7.39 13.25 13.40
CA GLU A 72 7.29 12.96 14.84
C GLU A 72 5.93 13.45 15.34
N PHE A 73 5.24 12.59 16.07
CA PHE A 73 3.86 12.79 16.49
C PHE A 73 3.78 12.53 18.00
N PRO A 74 3.70 13.57 18.84
CA PRO A 74 3.53 13.37 20.27
C PRO A 74 2.19 12.71 20.57
N PHE A 75 2.20 11.85 21.59
CA PHE A 75 1.09 11.04 22.04
C PHE A 75 1.04 11.06 23.57
N SER A 76 -0.16 11.28 24.12
CA SER A 76 -0.40 11.27 25.56
C SER A 76 -1.62 10.40 25.87
N LEU A 77 -1.43 9.44 26.75
CA LEU A 77 -2.46 8.51 27.22
C LEU A 77 -2.44 8.50 28.74
N GLU A 78 -3.57 8.85 29.33
CA GLU A 78 -3.78 8.85 30.78
C GLU A 78 -5.00 7.99 31.10
N TYR A 79 -4.81 6.99 31.95
CA TYR A 79 -5.90 6.14 32.41
C TYR A 79 -5.71 5.75 33.88
N GLU A 80 -6.82 5.38 34.51
CA GLU A 80 -6.87 4.96 35.91
C GLU A 80 -7.39 3.52 35.98
N ILE A 81 -6.65 2.66 36.68
CA ILE A 81 -6.99 1.26 36.94
C ILE A 81 -6.64 0.95 38.40
N ASP A 82 -7.54 0.29 39.12
CA ASP A 82 -7.34 -0.06 40.55
C ASP A 82 -6.88 1.12 41.43
N GLU A 83 -7.44 2.32 41.20
CA GLU A 83 -7.07 3.59 41.87
C GLU A 83 -5.64 4.09 41.57
N GLU A 84 -4.90 3.43 40.69
CA GLU A 84 -3.60 3.87 40.19
C GLU A 84 -3.75 4.63 38.86
N ARG A 85 -3.18 5.84 38.81
CA ARG A 85 -3.14 6.65 37.59
C ARG A 85 -1.85 6.40 36.82
N ILE A 86 -2.01 6.00 35.57
CA ILE A 86 -0.92 5.70 34.66
C ILE A 86 -0.94 6.75 33.56
N LEU A 87 0.19 7.47 33.43
CA LEU A 87 0.45 8.43 32.36
C LEU A 87 1.53 7.87 31.45
N ILE A 88 1.20 7.78 30.16
CA ILE A 88 2.11 7.39 29.09
C ILE A 88 2.24 8.58 28.14
N GLU A 89 3.43 9.13 28.06
CA GLU A 89 3.80 10.20 27.14
C GLU A 89 4.95 9.73 26.29
N ASP A 90 4.67 9.48 25.02
CA ASP A 90 5.60 8.96 24.05
C ASP A 90 5.50 9.76 22.74
N THR A 91 6.49 9.62 21.86
CA THR A 91 6.47 10.21 20.52
C THR A 91 6.47 9.10 19.48
N VAL A 92 5.45 9.09 18.62
CA VAL A 92 5.38 8.22 17.46
C VAL A 92 6.24 8.81 16.35
N ILE A 93 7.20 8.05 15.87
CA ILE A 93 8.06 8.41 14.75
C ILE A 93 7.64 7.59 13.53
N ALA A 94 7.23 8.26 12.46
CA ALA A 94 6.89 7.67 11.19
C ALA A 94 7.99 7.95 10.16
N GLU A 95 8.53 6.91 9.54
CA GLU A 95 9.64 7.02 8.58
C GLU A 95 9.34 6.22 7.30
N PHE A 96 9.55 6.84 6.13
CA PHE A 96 9.38 6.17 4.85
C PHE A 96 10.53 5.19 4.60
N ILE A 97 10.20 3.90 4.43
CA ILE A 97 11.20 2.85 4.21
C ILE A 97 11.27 2.37 2.76
N GLY A 98 10.42 2.90 1.87
CA GLY A 98 10.42 2.60 0.45
C GLY A 98 9.09 2.06 -0.04
N SER A 99 9.11 1.39 -1.19
CA SER A 99 7.93 0.80 -1.82
C SER A 99 8.05 -0.71 -1.89
N PHE A 100 7.04 -1.41 -1.39
CA PHE A 100 7.04 -2.87 -1.29
C PHE A 100 5.83 -3.45 -2.00
N ARG A 101 6.03 -4.62 -2.60
CA ARG A 101 4.95 -5.42 -3.19
C ARG A 101 4.46 -6.40 -2.13
N GLY A 102 3.22 -6.24 -1.69
CA GLY A 102 2.57 -7.25 -0.85
C GLY A 102 2.22 -8.50 -1.68
N ASN A 103 2.08 -9.65 -1.01
CA ASN A 103 1.75 -10.92 -1.69
C ASN A 103 0.36 -10.92 -2.36
N VAL A 104 -0.54 -10.02 -1.93
CA VAL A 104 -1.95 -9.99 -2.36
C VAL A 104 -2.21 -8.92 -3.43
N THR A 105 -1.36 -7.90 -3.54
CA THR A 105 -1.60 -6.75 -4.43
C THR A 105 -0.65 -6.73 -5.62
N THR A 106 -1.20 -6.48 -6.80
CA THR A 106 -0.42 -6.43 -8.05
C THR A 106 0.42 -5.16 -8.19
N GLN A 107 0.07 -4.08 -7.49
CA GLN A 107 0.79 -2.81 -7.48
C GLN A 107 1.64 -2.65 -6.21
N PRO A 108 2.85 -2.05 -6.30
CA PRO A 108 3.65 -1.73 -5.14
C PRO A 108 2.97 -0.65 -4.30
N ARG A 109 3.06 -0.76 -2.97
CA ARG A 109 2.56 0.24 -2.02
C ARG A 109 3.73 0.92 -1.33
N ARG A 110 3.55 2.20 -0.99
CA ARG A 110 4.44 2.89 -0.06
C ARG A 110 4.41 2.18 1.28
N SER A 111 5.58 2.08 1.91
CA SER A 111 5.75 1.41 3.19
C SER A 111 6.41 2.36 4.16
N TRP A 112 5.90 2.30 5.38
CA TRP A 112 6.24 3.19 6.48
C TRP A 112 6.66 2.35 7.67
N SER A 113 7.75 2.74 8.31
CA SER A 113 8.17 2.23 9.61
C SER A 113 7.57 3.10 10.70
N ILE A 114 7.14 2.46 11.78
CA ILE A 114 6.72 3.13 13.01
C ILE A 114 7.70 2.77 14.13
N LYS A 115 8.14 3.78 14.88
CA LYS A 115 8.96 3.63 16.08
C LYS A 115 8.31 4.45 17.20
N LEU A 116 8.29 3.93 18.41
CA LEU A 116 7.92 4.70 19.59
C LEU A 116 9.19 5.16 20.29
N LEU A 117 9.31 6.47 20.51
CA LEU A 117 10.33 7.06 21.36
C LEU A 117 9.68 7.38 22.70
N ASN A 118 10.13 6.70 23.75
CA ASN A 118 9.62 7.00 25.08
C ASN A 118 10.28 8.25 25.67
N ASN A 119 9.68 8.80 26.73
CA ASN A 119 10.23 9.95 27.46
C ASN A 119 11.65 9.72 28.03
N SER A 120 12.11 8.47 28.19
CA SER A 120 13.48 8.15 28.62
C SER A 120 14.51 8.15 27.47
N GLY A 121 14.07 8.39 26.23
CA GLY A 121 14.91 8.39 25.03
C GLY A 121 15.17 7.00 24.45
N GLU A 122 14.52 5.96 24.97
CA GLU A 122 14.61 4.60 24.46
C GLU A 122 13.68 4.44 23.24
N LEU A 123 14.26 3.98 22.14
CA LEU A 123 13.53 3.67 20.92
C LEU A 123 13.01 2.23 20.98
N LYS A 124 11.69 2.09 21.11
CA LYS A 124 11.01 0.81 20.94
C LYS A 124 10.56 0.68 19.49
N ALA A 125 11.36 -0.04 18.71
CA ALA A 125 10.98 -0.42 17.36
C ALA A 125 9.80 -1.42 17.44
N PHE A 126 8.80 -1.27 16.58
CA PHE A 126 7.67 -2.21 16.39
C PHE A 126 6.58 -2.25 17.46
N HIS A 127 6.63 -1.42 18.49
CA HIS A 127 5.51 -1.35 19.44
C HIS A 127 4.52 -0.29 18.95
N TYR A 128 3.30 -0.71 18.63
CA TYR A 128 2.20 0.18 18.23
C TYR A 128 0.98 -0.01 19.14
N GLU A 129 1.07 -0.87 20.16
CA GLU A 129 -0.01 -1.31 21.05
C GLU A 129 0.45 -1.25 22.51
N PHE A 130 -0.14 -0.38 23.32
CA PHE A 130 0.04 -0.34 24.77
C PHE A 130 -0.87 -1.38 25.42
N LEU A 131 -0.28 -2.32 26.16
CA LEU A 131 -1.04 -3.33 26.90
C LEU A 131 -1.66 -2.69 28.15
N ILE A 132 -3.00 -2.75 28.28
CA ILE A 132 -3.69 -2.29 29.48
C ILE A 132 -4.01 -3.46 30.40
N ILE A 133 -4.66 -4.50 29.84
CA ILE A 133 -5.04 -5.71 30.56
C ILE A 133 -4.57 -6.93 29.77
N GLU A 134 -3.97 -7.87 30.49
CA GLU A 134 -3.70 -9.22 30.00
C GLU A 134 -4.29 -10.24 30.98
N SER A 135 -5.23 -11.04 30.49
CA SER A 135 -5.79 -12.19 31.20
C SER A 135 -5.86 -13.39 30.27
N GLU A 136 -6.20 -14.57 30.79
CA GLU A 136 -6.27 -15.81 30.00
C GLU A 136 -7.35 -15.74 28.90
N ASP A 137 -8.45 -15.03 29.15
CA ASP A 137 -9.60 -14.95 28.26
C ASP A 137 -9.70 -13.62 27.50
N VAL A 138 -9.12 -12.54 28.04
CA VAL A 138 -9.24 -11.17 27.50
C VAL A 138 -7.89 -10.46 27.51
N THR A 139 -7.50 -9.90 26.37
CA THR A 139 -6.39 -8.95 26.25
C THR A 139 -6.89 -7.64 25.68
N ILE A 140 -6.64 -6.54 26.38
CA ILE A 140 -7.02 -5.20 25.93
C ILE A 140 -5.75 -4.40 25.63
N THR A 141 -5.61 -3.97 24.37
CA THR A 141 -4.49 -3.13 23.93
C THR A 141 -4.98 -1.84 23.30
N LEU A 142 -4.27 -0.74 23.59
CA LEU A 142 -4.50 0.57 22.96
C LEU A 142 -3.47 0.78 21.87
N SER A 143 -3.91 0.96 20.64
CA SER A 143 -2.98 1.24 19.56
C SER A 143 -2.66 2.73 19.44
N SER A 144 -1.37 3.05 19.29
CA SER A 144 -0.86 4.38 18.88
C SER A 144 -1.23 4.76 17.44
N GLY A 145 -1.84 3.86 16.65
CA GLY A 145 -2.11 4.06 15.24
C GLY A 145 -0.96 3.64 14.33
N SER A 146 -1.20 3.67 13.02
CA SER A 146 -0.20 3.29 12.01
C SER A 146 0.56 4.49 11.48
N ALA A 147 1.83 4.29 11.07
CA ALA A 147 2.62 5.36 10.44
C ALA A 147 1.94 5.92 9.18
N GLY A 148 1.26 5.08 8.40
CA GLY A 148 0.50 5.55 7.24
C GLY A 148 -0.63 6.51 7.60
N TYR A 149 -1.32 6.30 8.73
CA TYR A 149 -2.35 7.24 9.21
C TYR A 149 -1.73 8.61 9.44
N PHE A 150 -0.67 8.68 10.26
CA PHE A 150 0.01 9.94 10.57
C PHE A 150 0.60 10.65 9.35
N MET A 151 1.07 9.87 8.37
CA MET A 151 1.64 10.40 7.12
C MET A 151 0.59 10.63 6.02
N ASN A 152 -0.70 10.53 6.35
CA ASN A 152 -1.84 10.71 5.44
C ASN A 152 -1.77 9.83 4.17
N ASP A 153 -1.26 8.61 4.31
CA ASP A 153 -1.12 7.60 3.24
C ASP A 153 -2.03 6.38 3.50
N GLY A 154 -3.13 6.59 4.23
CA GLY A 154 -4.04 5.54 4.70
C GLY A 154 -3.47 4.70 5.85
N GLY A 155 -4.30 3.86 6.47
CA GLY A 155 -3.90 3.03 7.61
C GLY A 155 -4.87 3.15 8.79
N SER A 156 -4.58 2.45 9.88
CA SER A 156 -5.38 2.50 11.11
C SER A 156 -5.05 3.75 11.92
N LYS A 157 -6.11 4.44 12.35
CA LYS A 157 -6.07 5.45 13.42
C LYS A 157 -5.77 4.79 14.77
N PRO A 158 -5.35 5.56 15.79
CA PRO A 158 -5.34 5.07 17.17
C PRO A 158 -6.71 4.49 17.55
N GLN A 159 -6.71 3.27 18.09
CA GLN A 159 -7.94 2.51 18.39
C GLN A 159 -7.69 1.48 19.49
N LEU A 160 -8.75 1.15 20.23
CA LEU A 160 -8.73 0.11 21.25
C LEU A 160 -8.96 -1.25 20.57
N THR A 161 -8.12 -2.22 20.86
CA THR A 161 -8.29 -3.61 20.43
C THR A 161 -8.61 -4.46 21.65
N VAL A 162 -9.75 -5.14 21.60
CA VAL A 162 -10.12 -6.17 22.57
C VAL A 162 -9.99 -7.52 21.90
N ARG A 163 -9.21 -8.39 22.53
CA ARG A 163 -8.98 -9.77 22.10
C ARG A 163 -9.63 -10.69 23.11
N ASP A 164 -10.72 -11.33 22.72
CA ASP A 164 -11.49 -12.24 23.57
C ASP A 164 -11.39 -13.68 23.08
N ARG A 165 -11.42 -14.63 24.00
CA ARG A 165 -11.51 -16.05 23.69
C ARG A 165 -12.94 -16.54 23.87
N ILE A 166 -13.65 -16.74 22.75
CA ILE A 166 -15.04 -17.20 22.75
C ILE A 166 -15.11 -18.59 22.12
N ALA A 167 -15.61 -19.58 22.88
CA ALA A 167 -15.74 -20.97 22.44
C ALA A 167 -14.43 -21.58 21.86
N GLY A 168 -13.27 -21.16 22.40
CA GLY A 168 -11.95 -21.62 21.96
C GLY A 168 -11.36 -20.86 20.76
N PHE A 169 -12.13 -19.96 20.14
CA PHE A 169 -11.68 -19.11 19.04
C PHE A 169 -11.30 -17.71 19.54
N MET A 170 -10.30 -17.11 18.90
CA MET A 170 -9.85 -15.75 19.20
C MET A 170 -10.66 -14.75 18.37
N HIS A 171 -11.36 -13.86 19.06
CA HIS A 171 -12.13 -12.76 18.48
C HIS A 171 -11.40 -11.44 18.71
N PHE A 172 -11.38 -10.60 17.68
CA PHE A 172 -10.76 -9.27 17.72
C PHE A 172 -11.82 -8.22 17.44
N SER A 173 -12.03 -7.33 18.39
CA SER A 173 -12.93 -6.19 18.28
C SER A 173 -12.11 -4.90 18.34
N HIS A 174 -12.43 -3.96 17.44
CA HIS A 174 -11.73 -2.69 17.35
C HIS A 174 -12.72 -1.57 17.62
N TYR A 175 -12.38 -0.69 18.56
CA TYR A 175 -13.24 0.40 19.00
C TYR A 175 -12.51 1.73 18.82
N ASP A 176 -13.25 2.74 18.38
CA ASP A 176 -12.71 4.10 18.34
C ASP A 176 -12.65 4.74 19.74
N LEU A 177 -12.20 5.99 19.83
CA LEU A 177 -12.00 6.66 21.11
C LEU A 177 -13.28 6.77 21.96
N GLU A 178 -14.43 7.03 21.34
CA GLU A 178 -15.68 7.21 22.09
C GLU A 178 -16.22 5.87 22.60
N GLU A 179 -16.12 4.83 21.77
CA GLU A 179 -16.48 3.47 22.14
C GLU A 179 -15.50 2.90 23.16
N ALA A 180 -14.20 3.18 23.03
CA ALA A 180 -13.15 2.72 23.91
C ALA A 180 -13.40 3.15 25.37
N ARG A 181 -13.87 4.38 25.61
CA ARG A 181 -14.23 4.84 26.97
C ARG A 181 -15.31 3.98 27.60
N LYS A 182 -16.33 3.59 26.83
CA LYS A 182 -17.44 2.77 27.32
C LYS A 182 -16.96 1.36 27.62
N ILE A 183 -16.23 0.75 26.70
CA ILE A 183 -15.70 -0.60 26.84
C ILE A 183 -14.74 -0.68 28.03
N LEU A 184 -13.77 0.23 28.15
CA LEU A 184 -12.83 0.25 29.27
C LEU A 184 -13.51 0.38 30.63
N ALA A 185 -14.59 1.16 30.71
CA ALA A 185 -15.35 1.31 31.94
C ALA A 185 -16.03 0.01 32.40
N GLU A 186 -16.40 -0.89 31.47
CA GLU A 186 -16.92 -2.23 31.81
C GLU A 186 -15.88 -3.11 32.51
N TYR A 187 -14.59 -2.84 32.29
CA TYR A 187 -13.46 -3.50 32.95
C TYR A 187 -12.93 -2.71 34.16
N GLY A 188 -13.64 -1.68 34.63
CA GLY A 188 -13.20 -0.86 35.75
C GLY A 188 -12.06 0.12 35.44
N ILE A 189 -11.73 0.33 34.15
CA ILE A 189 -10.71 1.28 33.73
C ILE A 189 -11.37 2.59 33.32
N THR A 190 -10.89 3.69 33.91
CA THR A 190 -11.32 5.02 33.51
C THR A 190 -10.27 5.62 32.59
N LEU A 191 -10.59 5.74 31.30
CA LEU A 191 -9.77 6.52 30.37
C LEU A 191 -9.94 8.01 30.69
N ILE A 192 -8.88 8.65 31.16
CA ILE A 192 -8.87 10.08 31.51
C ILE A 192 -8.60 10.89 30.25
N ASN A 193 -7.40 10.70 29.69
CA ASN A 193 -6.97 11.40 28.49
C ASN A 193 -6.45 10.43 27.42
N TRP A 194 -6.71 10.75 26.17
CA TRP A 194 -6.11 10.05 25.04
C TRP A 194 -6.00 11.02 23.87
N GLU A 195 -4.85 11.67 23.82
CA GLU A 195 -4.51 12.68 22.84
C GLU A 195 -3.41 12.18 21.92
N TYR A 196 -3.59 12.42 20.63
CA TYR A 196 -2.62 12.10 19.61
C TYR A 196 -2.60 13.21 18.56
N ALA A 197 -1.40 13.49 18.04
CA ALA A 197 -1.26 14.50 17.00
C ALA A 197 -2.07 14.12 15.74
N PRO A 198 -2.71 15.10 15.07
CA PRO A 198 -3.39 14.85 13.82
C PRO A 198 -2.38 14.46 12.72
N PRO A 199 -2.83 13.77 11.66
CA PRO A 199 -1.97 13.43 10.55
C PRO A 199 -1.48 14.69 9.83
N ILE A 200 -0.23 14.66 9.34
CA ILE A 200 0.30 15.74 8.53
C ILE A 200 -0.34 15.75 7.14
N ARG A 201 -0.44 16.92 6.53
CA ARG A 201 -0.80 17.03 5.13
C ARG A 201 0.41 16.66 4.27
N ASN A 202 0.50 15.39 3.88
CA ASN A 202 1.51 14.90 2.94
C ASN A 202 0.97 14.94 1.51
N PHE A 203 1.82 15.34 0.57
CA PHE A 203 1.52 15.29 -0.85
C PHE A 203 2.29 14.14 -1.50
N PHE A 204 1.59 13.40 -2.35
CA PHE A 204 2.17 12.34 -3.16
C PHE A 204 2.15 12.88 -4.58
N ASN A 205 3.32 13.23 -5.08
CA ASN A 205 3.42 13.84 -6.41
C ASN A 205 3.12 12.77 -7.46
N ASP A 206 1.84 12.60 -7.76
CA ASP A 206 1.35 11.84 -8.90
C ASP A 206 1.86 12.56 -10.15
N TYR A 207 3.06 12.19 -10.64
CA TYR A 207 3.50 12.59 -11.97
C TYR A 207 2.59 11.89 -12.98
N TYR A 208 1.46 12.53 -13.30
CA TYR A 208 0.57 12.19 -14.41
C TYR A 208 1.23 12.49 -15.75
#